data_AF-A0A0Q0ZU78-F1
#
_entry.id   AF-A0A0Q0ZU78-F1
#
_cell.length_a   1.000
_cell.length_b   1.000
_cell.length_c   1.000
_cell.angle_alpha   90.00
_cell.angle_beta   90.00
_cell.angle_gamma   90.00
#
_symmetry.space_group_name_H-M   'P 1'
#
loop_
_entity.id
_entity.type
_entity.pdbx_description
1 polymer ?
#
loop_
_entity_poly.entity_id
_entity_poly.type
_entity_poly.pdbx_seq_one_letter_code
_entity_poly.pdbx_strand_id
1 'polypeptide(L)'
;MKRPESKLTRQGTEIKGVINDYSDLRKVGFENYEIRHETYALAQVIYFILTGRKGEFTREKNTELKKFILKAVSANKEERFTSVKEMREELIRVVLPSLKSEIKC
;
A
#
# COMPACT_ATOMS: atom_id res chain seq x y z
N MET A 1 3.31 20.17 -27.66
CA MET A 1 4.39 20.83 -26.88
C MET A 1 3.94 20.91 -25.42
N LYS A 2 4.60 20.19 -24.49
CA LYS A 2 4.32 20.31 -23.04
C LYS A 2 4.94 21.63 -22.55
N ARG A 3 4.15 22.51 -21.92
CA ARG A 3 4.67 23.76 -21.35
C ARG A 3 5.33 23.44 -20.00
N PRO A 4 6.58 23.88 -19.75
CA PRO A 4 7.34 23.52 -18.54
C PRO A 4 6.72 23.99 -17.22
N GLU A 5 5.82 24.99 -17.26
CA GLU A 5 5.13 25.55 -16.09
C GLU A 5 3.79 24.85 -15.73
N SER A 6 3.38 23.84 -16.49
CA SER A 6 2.06 23.23 -16.29
C SER A 6 2.09 22.15 -15.21
N LYS A 7 1.61 22.47 -14.01
CA LYS A 7 1.26 21.50 -12.93
C LYS A 7 -0.02 20.69 -13.23
N LEU A 8 -0.64 20.88 -14.39
CA LEU A 8 -1.90 20.24 -14.72
C LEU A 8 -1.65 18.86 -15.33
N THR A 9 -1.78 17.80 -14.54
CA THR A 9 -2.01 16.45 -15.07
C THR A 9 -3.33 16.46 -15.84
N ARG A 10 -3.26 16.26 -17.16
CA ARG A 10 -4.43 16.25 -18.05
C ARG A 10 -5.48 15.26 -17.54
N GLN A 11 -6.72 15.71 -17.33
CA GLN A 11 -7.85 14.82 -17.08
C GLN A 11 -7.94 13.80 -18.24
N GLY A 12 -7.91 12.51 -17.91
CA GLY A 12 -7.92 11.42 -18.90
C GLY A 12 -6.55 10.86 -19.31
N THR A 13 -5.49 11.07 -18.53
CA THR A 13 -4.25 10.31 -18.74
C THR A 13 -4.41 8.94 -18.09
N GLU A 14 -4.59 7.89 -18.89
CA GLU A 14 -4.52 6.51 -18.41
C GLU A 14 -3.08 6.22 -17.95
N ILE A 15 -2.89 5.95 -16.67
CA ILE A 15 -1.55 5.66 -16.15
C ILE A 15 -1.28 4.17 -16.31
N LYS A 16 -0.45 3.84 -17.31
CA LYS A 16 0.19 2.53 -17.40
C LYS A 16 1.28 2.46 -16.33
N GLY A 17 1.22 1.48 -15.43
CA GLY A 17 2.28 1.21 -14.46
C GLY A 17 2.00 1.59 -13.00
N VAL A 18 0.79 2.04 -12.65
CA VAL A 18 0.39 2.19 -11.24
C VAL A 18 -0.10 0.83 -10.73
N ILE A 19 0.45 0.37 -9.60
CA ILE A 19 -0.11 -0.75 -8.84
C ILE A 19 -1.35 -0.20 -8.11
N ASN A 20 -2.39 0.03 -8.92
CA ASN A 20 -3.80 0.22 -8.61
C ASN A 20 -4.20 0.37 -7.13
N ASP A 21 -4.11 1.58 -6.58
CA ASP A 21 -5.12 2.01 -5.61
C ASP A 21 -6.38 2.42 -6.39
N TYR A 22 -7.10 1.40 -6.89
CA TYR A 22 -8.32 1.62 -7.68
C TYR A 22 -9.49 2.17 -6.85
N SER A 23 -9.38 2.17 -5.51
CA SER A 23 -10.50 2.49 -4.63
C SER A 23 -10.74 3.99 -4.48
N ASP A 24 -9.65 4.77 -4.37
CA ASP A 24 -9.70 6.21 -4.11
C ASP A 24 -9.32 7.05 -5.34
N LEU A 25 -8.25 6.69 -6.05
CA LEU A 25 -7.71 7.53 -7.13
C LEU A 25 -8.64 7.65 -8.35
N ARG A 26 -9.48 6.64 -8.61
CA ARG A 26 -10.52 6.74 -9.66
C ARG A 26 -11.63 7.72 -9.30
N LYS A 27 -11.89 7.94 -8.01
CA LYS A 27 -12.98 8.81 -7.53
C LYS A 27 -12.51 10.23 -7.30
N VAL A 28 -11.31 10.38 -6.72
CA VAL A 28 -10.78 11.66 -6.23
C VAL A 28 -9.84 12.33 -7.26
N GLY A 29 -9.39 11.58 -8.28
CA GLY A 29 -8.51 12.08 -9.33
C GLY A 29 -7.03 12.11 -8.91
N PHE A 30 -6.14 12.02 -9.90
CA PHE A 30 -4.68 12.01 -9.68
C PHE A 30 -4.12 13.30 -9.08
N GLU A 31 -4.87 14.39 -9.16
CA GLU A 31 -4.48 15.66 -8.51
C GLU A 31 -4.36 15.54 -6.98
N ASN A 32 -5.03 14.55 -6.39
CA ASN A 32 -5.02 14.25 -4.96
C ASN A 32 -4.13 13.03 -4.62
N TYR A 33 -3.24 12.63 -5.53
CA TYR A 33 -2.26 11.58 -5.27
C TYR A 33 -1.26 12.03 -4.20
N GLU A 34 -0.97 11.14 -3.25
CA GLU A 34 -0.07 11.40 -2.12
C GLU A 34 0.59 10.10 -1.65
N ILE A 35 1.60 10.22 -0.79
CA ILE A 35 2.40 9.11 -0.24
C ILE A 35 1.54 7.99 0.37
N ARG A 36 0.36 8.30 0.91
CA ARG A 36 -0.56 7.30 1.48
C ARG A 36 -1.17 6.37 0.43
N HIS A 37 -1.24 6.80 -0.83
CA HIS A 37 -1.64 5.95 -1.95
C HIS A 37 -0.47 5.05 -2.40
N GLU A 38 0.78 5.53 -2.31
CA GLU A 38 1.97 4.71 -2.55
C GLU A 38 2.12 3.62 -1.51
N THR A 39 1.97 3.97 -0.22
CA THR A 39 2.08 3.00 0.88
C THR A 39 0.97 1.95 0.80
N TYR A 40 -0.25 2.34 0.42
CA TYR A 40 -1.34 1.40 0.15
C TYR A 40 -0.96 0.34 -0.91
N ALA A 41 -0.45 0.80 -2.05
CA ALA A 41 -0.06 -0.09 -3.16
C ALA A 41 1.13 -0.98 -2.77
N LEU A 42 2.15 -0.40 -2.13
CA LEU A 42 3.36 -1.11 -1.74
C LEU A 42 3.07 -2.21 -0.70
N ALA A 43 2.20 -1.95 0.27
CA ALA A 43 1.82 -2.95 1.27
C ALA A 43 1.19 -4.19 0.65
N GLN A 44 0.36 -4.02 -0.40
CA GLN A 44 -0.23 -5.14 -1.12
C GLN A 44 0.82 -5.96 -1.88
N VAL A 45 1.82 -5.30 -2.47
CA VAL A 45 2.96 -5.98 -3.12
C VAL A 45 3.75 -6.78 -2.09
N ILE A 46 4.07 -6.17 -0.94
CA ILE A 46 4.77 -6.85 0.16
C ILE A 46 3.96 -8.07 0.62
N TYR A 47 2.67 -7.91 0.87
CA TYR A 47 1.78 -8.99 1.26
C TYR A 47 1.78 -10.14 0.25
N PHE A 48 1.71 -9.82 -1.04
CA PHE A 48 1.78 -10.80 -2.11
C PHE A 48 3.13 -11.51 -2.16
N ILE A 49 4.25 -10.81 -1.98
CA ILE A 49 5.59 -11.41 -1.93
C ILE A 49 5.71 -12.38 -0.75
N LEU A 50 5.18 -12.00 0.42
CA LEU A 50 5.31 -12.81 1.64
C LEU A 50 4.39 -14.04 1.64
N THR A 51 3.22 -13.95 1.01
CA THR A 51 2.18 -14.98 1.16
C THR A 51 1.76 -15.66 -0.15
N GLY A 52 2.13 -15.10 -1.29
CA GLY A 52 1.62 -15.50 -2.62
C GLY A 52 0.13 -15.19 -2.86
N ARG A 53 -0.57 -14.61 -1.88
CA ARG A 53 -2.02 -14.36 -1.92
C ARG A 53 -2.33 -12.91 -2.31
N LYS A 54 -3.49 -12.71 -2.92
CA LYS A 54 -4.03 -11.39 -3.27
C LYS A 54 -5.37 -11.20 -2.56
N GLY A 55 -5.55 -10.09 -1.87
CA GLY A 55 -6.79 -9.80 -1.16
C GLY A 55 -7.02 -10.69 0.07
N GLU A 56 -8.28 -10.74 0.53
CA GLU A 56 -8.72 -11.52 1.70
C GLU A 56 -7.91 -11.25 2.99
N PHE A 57 -7.43 -10.02 3.15
CA PHE A 57 -6.55 -9.61 4.25
C PHE A 57 -7.10 -9.94 5.65
N THR A 58 -8.43 -9.98 5.80
CA THR A 58 -9.10 -10.33 7.06
C THR A 58 -8.92 -11.79 7.47
N ARG A 59 -8.62 -12.69 6.53
CA ARG A 59 -8.38 -14.13 6.75
C ARG A 59 -6.91 -14.46 6.98
N GLU A 60 -6.04 -13.46 7.08
CA GLU A 60 -4.64 -13.69 7.41
C GLU A 60 -4.52 -14.35 8.80
N LYS A 61 -3.71 -15.42 8.88
CA LYS A 61 -3.51 -16.22 10.09
C LYS A 61 -2.51 -15.56 11.02
N ASN A 62 -1.44 -15.00 10.46
CA ASN A 62 -0.44 -14.29 11.25
C ASN A 62 -1.01 -12.93 11.70
N THR A 63 -1.22 -12.80 13.01
CA THR A 63 -1.84 -11.61 13.62
C THR A 63 -1.11 -10.31 13.28
N GLU A 64 0.22 -10.34 13.24
CA GLU A 64 1.01 -9.13 13.00
C GLU A 64 1.02 -8.73 11.53
N LEU A 65 1.14 -9.70 10.61
CA LEU A 65 0.98 -9.46 9.18
C LEU A 65 -0.43 -8.94 8.86
N LYS A 66 -1.45 -9.51 9.52
CA LYS A 66 -2.84 -9.05 9.40
C LYS A 66 -3.01 -7.60 9.83
N LYS A 67 -2.50 -7.22 11.00
CA LYS A 67 -2.55 -5.82 11.47
C LYS A 67 -1.85 -4.88 10.51
N PHE A 68 -0.64 -5.24 10.07
CA PHE A 68 0.14 -4.46 9.12
C PHE A 68 -0.63 -4.18 7.83
N ILE A 69 -1.18 -5.23 7.19
CA ILE A 69 -1.89 -5.05 5.92
C ILE A 69 -3.21 -4.30 6.09
N LEU A 70 -3.96 -4.55 7.18
CA LEU A 70 -5.22 -3.86 7.46
C LEU A 70 -5.01 -2.37 7.74
N LYS A 71 -3.93 -2.00 8.43
CA LYS A 71 -3.52 -0.61 8.62
C LYS A 71 -3.22 0.05 7.27
N ALA A 72 -2.43 -0.60 6.42
CA ALA A 72 -2.05 -0.05 5.12
C ALA A 72 -3.26 0.11 4.17
N VAL A 73 -4.21 -0.82 4.21
CA VAL A 73 -5.39 -0.83 3.33
C VAL A 73 -6.65 -0.25 3.97
N SER A 74 -6.52 0.50 5.08
CA SER A 74 -7.67 1.12 5.73
C SER A 74 -8.43 2.04 4.78
N ALA A 75 -9.77 2.03 4.89
CA ALA A 75 -10.61 2.98 4.16
C ALA A 75 -10.37 4.42 4.64
N ASN A 76 -9.96 4.60 5.90
CA ASN A 76 -9.57 5.88 6.45
C ASN A 76 -8.09 6.16 6.13
N LYS A 77 -7.82 7.21 5.34
CA LYS A 77 -6.44 7.57 4.95
C LYS A 77 -5.58 7.96 6.14
N GLU A 78 -6.17 8.55 7.19
CA GLU A 78 -5.44 8.98 8.38
C GLU A 78 -4.89 7.81 9.21
N GLU A 79 -5.43 6.60 9.00
CA GLU A 79 -4.94 5.38 9.64
C GLU A 79 -3.82 4.69 8.84
N ARG A 80 -3.60 5.10 7.58
CA ARG A 80 -2.58 4.51 6.71
C ARG A 80 -1.19 5.02 7.05
N PHE A 81 -0.18 4.24 6.64
CA PHE A 81 1.22 4.65 6.73
C PHE A 81 1.46 5.98 6.01
N THR A 82 2.09 6.91 6.73
CA THR A 82 2.39 8.26 6.24
C THR A 82 3.74 8.33 5.51
N SER A 83 4.58 7.30 5.67
CA SER A 83 5.86 7.20 4.99
C SER A 83 6.29 5.75 4.76
N VAL A 84 7.13 5.54 3.75
CA VAL A 84 7.79 4.25 3.50
C VAL A 84 8.71 3.87 4.66
N LYS A 85 9.30 4.85 5.35
CA LYS A 85 10.16 4.62 6.52
C LYS A 85 9.39 3.96 7.66
N GLU A 86 8.23 4.51 8.02
CA GLU A 86 7.34 3.96 9.05
C GLU A 86 6.95 2.51 8.71
N MET A 87 6.52 2.29 7.48
CA MET A 87 6.16 0.96 7.00
C MET A 87 7.32 -0.03 7.07
N ARG A 88 8.52 0.39 6.65
CA ARG A 88 9.73 -0.44 6.71
C ARG A 88 10.08 -0.81 8.14
N GLU A 89 9.97 0.13 9.07
CA GLU A 89 10.26 -0.10 10.48
C GLU A 89 9.28 -1.10 11.08
N GLU A 90 7.97 -0.97 10.81
CA GLU A 90 6.94 -1.92 11.26
C GLU A 90 7.15 -3.32 10.66
N LEU A 91 7.45 -3.39 9.35
CA LEU A 91 7.74 -4.64 8.65
C LEU A 91 8.93 -5.38 9.28
N ILE A 92 10.05 -4.70 9.49
CA ILE A 92 11.29 -5.32 9.98
C ILE A 92 11.19 -5.69 11.47
N ARG A 93 10.57 -4.83 12.29
CA ARG A 93 10.57 -5.00 13.75
C ARG A 93 9.46 -5.91 14.25
N VAL A 94 8.33 -5.97 13.54
CA VAL A 94 7.12 -6.65 14.03
C VAL A 94 6.75 -7.83 13.13
N VAL A 95 6.58 -7.58 11.84
CA VAL A 95 6.05 -8.58 10.90
C VAL A 95 7.06 -9.68 10.59
N LEU A 96 8.29 -9.34 10.16
CA LEU A 96 9.27 -10.36 9.79
C LEU A 96 9.67 -11.28 10.95
N PRO A 97 9.82 -10.80 12.20
CA PRO A 97 10.05 -11.68 13.34
C PRO A 97 8.87 -12.62 13.63
N SER A 98 7.63 -12.16 13.51
CA SER A 98 6.45 -13.01 13.75
C SER A 98 6.33 -14.16 12.74
N LEU A 99 6.77 -13.95 11.50
CA LEU A 99 6.80 -14.99 10.47
C LEU A 99 7.91 -16.03 10.72
N LYS A 100 9.04 -15.63 11.30
CA LYS A 100 10.12 -16.57 11.64
C LYS A 100 9.77 -17.51 12.79
N SER A 101 8.96 -17.07 13.75
CA SER A 101 8.47 -17.94 14.84
C SER A 101 7.57 -19.07 14.37
N GLU A 102 6.94 -18.94 13.19
CA GLU A 102 6.12 -19.99 12.57
C GLU A 102 6.96 -21.04 11.82
N ILE A 103 8.24 -20.76 11.54
CA ILE A 103 9.18 -21.67 10.83
C ILE A 103 10.08 -22.45 11.83
N LYS A 104 9.60 -22.68 13.06
CA LYS A 104 10.22 -23.69 13.94
C LYS A 104 9.73 -25.07 13.51
N CYS A 105 10.45 -25.69 12.58
CA CYS A 105 10.49 -27.14 12.42
C CYS A 105 11.26 -27.78 13.58
#